data_AF-A0A7S3IJ54-F1
#
_entry.id   AF-A0A7S3IJ54-F1
#
_cell.length_a   1.000
_cell.length_b   1.000
_cell.length_c   1.000
_cell.angle_alpha   90.00
_cell.angle_beta   90.00
_cell.angle_gamma   90.00
#
_symmetry.space_group_name_H-M   'P 1'
#
loop_
_entity.id
_entity.type
_entity.pdbx_description
1 polymer ?
#
loop_
_entity_poly.entity_id
_entity_poly.type
_entity_poly.pdbx_seq_one_letter_code
_entity_poly.pdbx_strand_id
1 'polypeptide(L)'
;MLENSAKDEEAKKIHQEYERQRIEMELLQKKMREEEERFKKQMQEQKKEYDRKLKNDMHVEQTRRKMKDLKKNVEEANEIAKFMLKDIKYTAIFLTKFEEESVYSVSGASHDVGEMPTEIQIKVENFDTGQVNNWTIEKFQDRLAMMRDNLQQYEENQSMDIAPEHDPFNEKQEAILLGQAFYLLEGLAYLLDDPRKMPIVSPNNQIVGHLHMNIVPCLEDGNEDIPEDDLPEQPEDLKDQPLYFKVKISELTNLSENFGSNLHCEYKFYLDEEPCKTNVVTEKASKIDVAYEYIHHIDCVTDYLLKYLQDEKLTIKIFGTQDLKKQGKAKVVAKAPAQAAPKQ
;
A
#
# COMPACT_ATOMS: atom_id res chain seq x y z
N MET A 1 -30.41 -48.95 71.67
CA MET A 1 -29.65 -47.73 71.28
C MET A 1 -28.51 -48.02 70.30
N LEU A 2 -27.83 -49.17 70.38
CA LEU A 2 -26.72 -49.53 69.47
C LEU A 2 -27.15 -49.80 68.00
N GLU A 3 -28.35 -50.31 67.77
CA GLU A 3 -28.86 -50.67 66.44
C GLU A 3 -29.21 -49.46 65.54
N ASN A 4 -29.58 -48.33 66.14
CA ASN A 4 -29.82 -47.08 65.41
C ASN A 4 -28.52 -46.38 65.02
N SER A 5 -27.43 -46.59 65.77
CA SER A 5 -26.12 -46.01 65.48
C SER A 5 -25.46 -46.67 64.26
N ALA A 6 -25.60 -47.98 64.11
CA ALA A 6 -25.04 -48.72 62.97
C ALA A 6 -25.75 -48.38 61.65
N LYS A 7 -27.08 -48.22 61.68
CA LYS A 7 -27.89 -47.80 60.51
C LYS A 7 -27.58 -46.36 60.08
N ASP A 8 -27.29 -45.47 61.02
CA ASP A 8 -26.94 -44.08 60.74
C ASP A 8 -25.53 -43.93 60.13
N GLU A 9 -24.61 -44.82 60.51
CA GLU A 9 -23.25 -44.88 59.97
C GLU A 9 -23.21 -45.50 58.56
N GLU A 10 -24.05 -46.51 58.30
CA GLU A 10 -24.24 -47.11 56.98
C GLU A 10 -24.90 -46.14 55.99
N ALA A 11 -25.91 -45.38 56.44
CA ALA A 11 -26.54 -44.32 55.65
C ALA A 11 -25.55 -43.19 55.28
N LYS A 12 -24.64 -42.81 56.21
CA LYS A 12 -23.57 -41.83 55.94
C LYS A 12 -22.57 -42.33 54.89
N LYS A 13 -22.20 -43.60 54.93
CA LYS A 13 -21.32 -44.21 53.90
C LYS A 13 -21.98 -44.23 52.53
N ILE A 14 -23.25 -44.65 52.45
CA ILE A 14 -24.01 -44.66 51.20
C ILE A 14 -24.15 -43.25 50.63
N HIS A 15 -24.42 -42.25 51.47
CA HIS A 15 -24.50 -40.86 51.03
C HIS A 15 -23.14 -40.32 50.54
N GLN A 16 -22.03 -40.62 51.23
CA GLN A 16 -20.68 -40.24 50.79
C GLN A 16 -20.30 -40.89 49.46
N GLU A 17 -20.68 -42.15 49.26
CA GLU A 17 -20.39 -42.89 48.02
C GLU A 17 -21.23 -42.36 46.85
N TYR A 18 -22.50 -42.00 47.10
CA TYR A 18 -23.35 -41.32 46.14
C TYR A 18 -22.81 -39.93 45.75
N GLU A 19 -22.35 -39.13 46.72
CA GLU A 19 -21.72 -37.83 46.48
C GLU A 19 -20.43 -37.97 45.68
N ARG A 20 -19.59 -38.98 45.97
CA ARG A 20 -18.39 -39.29 45.17
C ARG A 20 -18.73 -39.63 43.73
N GLN A 21 -19.70 -40.52 43.50
CA GLN A 21 -20.15 -40.89 42.15
C GLN A 21 -20.73 -39.69 41.39
N ARG A 22 -21.45 -38.79 42.07
CA ARG A 22 -21.98 -37.56 41.45
C ARG A 22 -20.85 -36.64 40.97
N ILE A 23 -19.84 -36.43 41.80
CA ILE A 23 -18.67 -35.58 41.47
C ILE A 23 -17.87 -36.21 40.31
N GLU A 24 -17.69 -37.53 40.31
CA GLU A 24 -16.96 -38.24 39.24
C GLU A 24 -17.70 -38.15 37.89
N MET A 25 -19.03 -38.32 37.90
CA MET A 25 -19.87 -38.13 36.71
C MET A 25 -19.83 -36.69 36.19
N GLU A 26 -19.87 -35.70 37.09
CA GLU A 26 -19.79 -34.28 36.72
C GLU A 26 -18.42 -33.93 36.11
N LEU A 27 -17.32 -34.46 36.67
CA LEU A 27 -15.97 -34.29 36.14
C LEU A 27 -15.82 -34.94 34.76
N LEU A 28 -16.40 -36.12 34.55
CA LEU A 28 -16.38 -36.80 33.26
C LEU A 28 -17.18 -36.02 32.20
N GLN A 29 -18.37 -35.52 32.55
CA GLN A 29 -19.16 -34.65 31.66
C GLN A 29 -18.45 -33.34 31.33
N LYS A 30 -17.70 -32.77 32.28
CA LYS A 30 -16.89 -31.57 32.03
C LYS A 30 -15.77 -31.86 31.03
N LYS A 31 -15.04 -32.97 31.19
CA LYS A 31 -13.99 -33.40 30.25
C LYS A 31 -14.52 -33.64 28.84
N MET A 32 -15.67 -34.32 28.69
CA MET A 32 -16.28 -34.54 27.38
C MET A 32 -16.69 -33.22 26.71
N ARG A 33 -17.26 -32.26 27.46
CA ARG A 33 -17.59 -30.93 26.93
C ARG A 33 -16.35 -30.15 26.48
N GLU A 34 -15.27 -30.20 27.26
CA GLU A 34 -14.01 -29.55 26.90
C GLU A 34 -13.38 -30.17 25.64
N GLU A 35 -13.46 -31.49 25.47
CA GLU A 35 -13.00 -32.18 24.25
C GLU A 35 -13.89 -31.87 23.04
N GLU A 36 -15.21 -31.86 23.20
CA GLU A 36 -16.15 -31.46 22.14
C GLU A 36 -15.91 -30.01 21.68
N GLU A 37 -15.68 -29.09 22.62
CA GLU A 37 -15.35 -27.70 22.31
C GLU A 37 -14.01 -27.57 21.57
N ARG A 38 -12.98 -28.30 22.00
CA ARG A 38 -11.68 -28.34 21.29
C ARG A 38 -11.83 -28.89 19.88
N PHE A 39 -12.53 -30.00 19.72
CA PHE A 39 -12.78 -30.60 18.42
C PHE A 39 -13.59 -29.65 17.51
N LYS A 40 -14.61 -28.99 18.05
CA LYS A 40 -15.40 -27.99 17.32
C LYS A 40 -14.56 -26.80 16.89
N LYS A 41 -13.67 -26.28 17.75
CA LYS A 41 -12.73 -25.19 17.39
C LYS A 41 -11.78 -25.63 16.28
N GLN A 42 -11.19 -26.83 16.37
CA GLN A 42 -10.29 -27.36 15.36
C GLN A 42 -11.00 -27.54 14.00
N MET A 43 -12.22 -28.07 13.99
CA MET A 43 -13.02 -28.20 12.77
C MET A 43 -13.40 -26.84 12.19
N GLN A 44 -13.67 -25.84 13.03
CA GLN A 44 -13.97 -24.48 12.59
C GLN A 44 -12.74 -23.80 11.99
N GLU A 45 -11.55 -23.99 12.56
CA GLU A 45 -10.27 -23.50 12.02
C GLU A 45 -9.95 -24.16 10.68
N GLN A 46 -10.07 -25.48 10.56
CA GLN A 46 -9.87 -26.20 9.31
C GLN A 46 -10.86 -25.73 8.23
N LYS A 47 -12.13 -25.51 8.59
CA LYS A 47 -13.13 -24.97 7.67
C LYS A 47 -12.75 -23.55 7.21
N LYS A 48 -12.34 -22.68 8.13
CA LYS A 48 -11.86 -21.32 7.80
C LYS A 48 -10.66 -21.37 6.85
N GLU A 49 -9.70 -22.26 7.10
CA GLU A 49 -8.53 -22.42 6.25
C GLU A 49 -8.89 -22.94 4.85
N TYR A 50 -9.81 -23.90 4.77
CA TYR A 50 -10.33 -24.41 3.51
C TYR A 50 -11.08 -23.34 2.71
N ASP A 51 -11.99 -22.61 3.36
CA ASP A 51 -12.73 -21.51 2.75
C ASP A 51 -11.79 -20.39 2.27
N ARG A 52 -10.72 -20.11 3.03
CA ARG A 52 -9.65 -19.17 2.64
C ARG A 52 -8.91 -19.65 1.40
N LYS A 53 -8.48 -20.92 1.35
CA LYS A 53 -7.82 -21.52 0.18
C LYS A 53 -8.70 -21.45 -1.06
N LEU A 54 -9.98 -21.80 -0.93
CA LEU A 54 -10.94 -21.77 -2.04
C LEU A 54 -11.13 -20.35 -2.58
N LYS A 55 -11.24 -19.34 -1.71
CA LYS A 55 -11.32 -17.93 -2.11
C LYS A 55 -10.05 -17.47 -2.83
N ASN A 56 -8.88 -17.84 -2.32
CA ASN A 56 -7.60 -17.50 -2.95
C ASN A 56 -7.48 -18.16 -4.33
N ASP A 57 -7.81 -19.43 -4.47
CA ASP A 57 -7.80 -20.14 -5.76
C ASP A 57 -8.75 -19.49 -6.79
N MET A 58 -9.96 -19.12 -6.37
CA MET A 58 -10.89 -18.39 -7.23
C MET A 58 -10.34 -17.02 -7.63
N HIS A 59 -9.70 -16.30 -6.71
CA HIS A 59 -9.10 -14.99 -6.98
C HIS A 59 -7.93 -15.09 -7.97
N VAL A 60 -7.07 -16.10 -7.80
CA VAL A 60 -5.95 -16.38 -8.71
C VAL A 60 -6.46 -16.70 -10.13
N GLU A 61 -7.48 -17.55 -10.25
CA GLU A 61 -8.05 -17.89 -11.56
C GLU A 61 -8.75 -16.69 -12.24
N GLN A 62 -9.45 -15.85 -11.47
CA GLN A 62 -10.02 -14.60 -12.01
C GLN A 62 -8.92 -13.65 -12.51
N THR A 63 -7.86 -13.48 -11.73
CA THR A 63 -6.70 -12.65 -12.09
C THR A 63 -6.01 -13.19 -13.34
N ARG A 64 -5.86 -14.52 -13.44
CA ARG A 64 -5.31 -15.19 -14.62
C ARG A 64 -6.15 -14.96 -15.89
N ARG A 65 -7.49 -15.01 -15.78
CA ARG A 65 -8.39 -14.72 -16.91
C ARG A 65 -8.26 -13.26 -17.35
N LYS A 66 -8.31 -12.32 -16.41
CA LYS A 66 -8.08 -10.88 -16.71
C LYS A 66 -6.75 -10.65 -17.42
N MET A 67 -5.67 -11.30 -16.95
CA MET A 67 -4.35 -11.20 -17.56
C MET A 67 -4.32 -11.75 -19.00
N LYS A 68 -5.06 -12.82 -19.29
CA LYS A 68 -5.15 -13.40 -20.63
C LYS A 68 -5.84 -12.45 -21.61
N ASP A 69 -6.97 -11.87 -21.21
CA ASP A 69 -7.70 -10.92 -22.06
C ASP A 69 -6.89 -9.64 -22.25
N LEU A 70 -6.23 -9.18 -21.19
CA LEU A 70 -5.36 -8.03 -21.23
C LEU A 70 -4.16 -8.22 -22.16
N LYS A 71 -3.57 -9.43 -22.20
CA LYS A 71 -2.46 -9.74 -23.09
C LYS A 71 -2.82 -9.50 -24.55
N LYS A 72 -4.02 -9.92 -24.98
CA LYS A 72 -4.51 -9.66 -26.35
C LYS A 72 -4.61 -8.16 -26.64
N ASN A 73 -5.18 -7.41 -25.72
CA ASN A 73 -5.33 -5.95 -25.84
C ASN A 73 -3.96 -5.24 -25.87
N VAL A 74 -2.98 -5.71 -25.09
CA VAL A 74 -1.61 -5.18 -25.08
C VAL A 74 -0.89 -5.47 -26.40
N GLU A 75 -1.04 -6.68 -26.95
CA GLU A 75 -0.50 -7.01 -28.28
C GLU A 75 -1.11 -6.10 -29.35
N GLU A 76 -2.43 -5.91 -29.33
CA GLU A 76 -3.13 -5.00 -30.24
C GLU A 76 -2.64 -3.55 -30.12
N ALA A 77 -2.56 -3.00 -28.90
CA ALA A 77 -2.06 -1.64 -28.67
C ALA A 77 -0.64 -1.43 -29.21
N ASN A 78 0.23 -2.42 -29.03
CA ASN A 78 1.60 -2.40 -29.55
C ASN A 78 1.64 -2.43 -31.08
N GLU A 79 0.76 -3.20 -31.73
CA GLU A 79 0.67 -3.22 -33.20
C GLU A 79 0.10 -1.90 -33.75
N ILE A 80 -0.90 -1.30 -33.09
CA ILE A 80 -1.41 0.02 -33.47
C ILE A 80 -0.33 1.10 -33.30
N ALA A 81 0.43 1.08 -32.20
CA ALA A 81 1.54 2.01 -32.00
C ALA A 81 2.59 1.92 -33.11
N LYS A 82 2.99 0.70 -33.49
CA LYS A 82 3.91 0.47 -34.62
C LYS A 82 3.34 0.99 -35.94
N PHE A 83 2.07 0.70 -36.24
CA PHE A 83 1.40 1.17 -37.44
C PHE A 83 1.36 2.69 -37.53
N MET A 84 1.07 3.35 -36.41
CA MET A 84 1.04 4.81 -36.27
C MET A 84 2.43 5.44 -36.12
N LEU A 85 3.51 4.65 -36.29
CA LEU A 85 4.92 5.07 -36.20
C LEU A 85 5.28 5.72 -34.85
N LYS A 86 4.61 5.31 -33.78
CA LYS A 86 4.91 5.74 -32.40
C LYS A 86 5.82 4.70 -31.76
N ASP A 87 6.94 5.15 -31.20
CA ASP A 87 7.89 4.26 -30.53
C ASP A 87 7.52 4.11 -29.06
N ILE A 88 6.43 3.37 -28.85
CA ILE A 88 5.82 3.16 -27.53
C ILE A 88 5.61 1.67 -27.32
N LYS A 89 5.90 1.21 -26.11
CA LYS A 89 5.71 -0.18 -25.71
C LYS A 89 4.79 -0.28 -24.50
N TYR A 90 3.75 -1.09 -24.64
CA TYR A 90 2.82 -1.45 -23.58
C TYR A 90 3.20 -2.83 -23.02
N THR A 91 3.31 -2.94 -21.70
CA THR A 91 3.60 -4.20 -20.99
C THR A 91 2.71 -4.35 -19.78
N ALA A 92 1.98 -5.46 -19.66
CA ALA A 92 1.24 -5.76 -18.43
C ALA A 92 2.21 -6.17 -17.32
N ILE A 93 2.11 -5.51 -16.16
CA ILE A 93 2.97 -5.73 -14.99
C ILE A 93 2.12 -5.89 -13.72
N PHE A 94 2.65 -6.58 -12.72
CA PHE A 94 2.08 -6.62 -11.38
C PHE A 94 2.79 -5.57 -10.52
N LEU A 95 2.02 -4.69 -9.89
CA LEU A 95 2.53 -3.70 -8.95
C LEU A 95 1.91 -3.92 -7.58
N THR A 96 2.72 -3.69 -6.55
CA THR A 96 2.25 -3.74 -5.17
C THR A 96 1.42 -2.50 -4.89
N LYS A 97 0.18 -2.70 -4.43
CA LYS A 97 -0.59 -1.61 -3.81
C LYS A 97 -0.09 -1.45 -2.39
N PHE A 98 0.48 -0.31 -2.10
CA PHE A 98 0.60 0.16 -0.73
C PHE A 98 -0.75 0.78 -0.37
N GLU A 99 -1.59 0.05 0.35
CA GLU A 99 -2.87 0.59 0.81
C GLU A 99 -2.62 1.81 1.70
N GLU A 100 -3.46 2.84 1.53
CA GLU A 100 -3.48 4.04 2.37
C GLU A 100 -4.21 3.81 3.71
N GLU A 101 -4.77 2.62 3.91
CA GLU A 101 -5.60 2.30 5.07
C GLU A 101 -4.72 1.96 6.27
N SER A 102 -4.56 2.94 7.15
CA SER A 102 -4.17 2.73 8.54
C SER A 102 -5.09 1.71 9.22
N VAL A 103 -4.51 0.92 10.12
CA VAL A 103 -4.98 -0.32 10.79
C VAL A 103 -6.19 -0.19 11.72
N TYR A 104 -7.27 0.46 11.26
CA TYR A 104 -8.61 0.21 11.80
C TYR A 104 -9.29 -1.02 11.16
N SER A 105 -8.51 -1.91 10.54
CA SER A 105 -8.96 -3.25 10.21
C SER A 105 -9.25 -3.99 11.52
N VAL A 106 -10.53 -4.08 11.84
CA VAL A 106 -11.10 -4.88 12.93
C VAL A 106 -10.82 -6.36 12.69
N SER A 107 -9.59 -6.78 12.96
CA SER A 107 -9.20 -8.17 13.22
C SER A 107 -7.73 -8.17 13.56
N GLY A 108 -7.37 -8.68 14.74
CA GLY A 108 -5.99 -8.91 15.16
C GLY A 108 -5.29 -9.97 14.31
N ALA A 109 -5.07 -9.68 13.03
CA ALA A 109 -4.12 -10.34 12.19
C ALA A 109 -2.87 -9.47 12.22
N SER A 110 -1.81 -9.99 12.82
CA SER A 110 -0.45 -9.65 12.39
C SER A 110 -0.48 -9.49 10.88
N HIS A 111 -0.25 -8.28 10.36
CA HIS A 111 0.01 -8.10 8.94
C HIS A 111 1.28 -8.89 8.65
N ASP A 112 1.11 -10.14 8.25
CA ASP A 112 2.18 -10.94 7.68
C ASP A 112 2.69 -10.13 6.50
N VAL A 113 3.98 -9.81 6.53
CA VAL A 113 4.70 -9.02 5.52
C VAL A 113 4.63 -9.70 4.12
N GLY A 114 3.99 -10.88 4.02
CA GLY A 114 4.00 -11.76 2.87
C GLY A 114 2.95 -11.55 1.76
N GLU A 115 1.84 -10.84 1.98
CA GLU A 115 0.80 -10.69 0.92
C GLU A 115 0.27 -9.26 0.81
N MET A 116 1.15 -8.33 0.42
CA MET A 116 0.68 -7.04 -0.09
C MET A 116 -0.17 -7.27 -1.36
N PRO A 117 -1.37 -6.68 -1.48
CA PRO A 117 -2.21 -6.87 -2.65
C PRO A 117 -1.48 -6.39 -3.90
N THR A 118 -1.35 -7.27 -4.90
CA THR A 118 -0.77 -6.94 -6.19
C THR A 118 -1.88 -6.64 -7.19
N GLU A 119 -1.78 -5.51 -7.88
CA GLU A 119 -2.69 -5.13 -8.96
C GLU A 119 -1.98 -5.22 -10.31
N ILE A 120 -2.72 -5.63 -11.33
CA ILE A 120 -2.24 -5.59 -12.71
C ILE A 120 -2.37 -4.15 -13.25
N GLN A 121 -1.27 -3.60 -13.73
CA GLN A 121 -1.21 -2.31 -14.41
C GLN A 121 -0.48 -2.42 -15.76
N ILE A 122 -0.59 -1.40 -16.59
CA ILE A 122 0.08 -1.34 -17.90
C ILE A 122 1.24 -0.36 -17.81
N LYS A 123 2.46 -0.90 -17.87
CA LYS A 123 3.65 -0.10 -18.09
C LYS A 123 3.65 0.41 -19.52
N VAL A 124 3.71 1.71 -19.68
CA VAL A 124 3.78 2.42 -20.97
C VAL A 124 5.15 3.08 -21.06
N GLU A 125 6.00 2.55 -21.93
CA GLU A 125 7.34 3.07 -22.18
C GLU A 125 7.31 3.82 -23.51
N ASN A 126 7.34 5.15 -23.46
CA ASN A 126 7.36 6.02 -24.62
C ASN A 126 8.80 6.42 -24.92
N PHE A 127 9.42 5.79 -25.92
CA PHE A 127 10.81 6.02 -26.30
C PHE A 127 10.99 7.30 -27.12
N ASP A 128 9.92 7.85 -27.72
CA ASP A 128 9.96 9.16 -28.38
C ASP A 128 10.23 10.29 -27.39
N THR A 129 9.66 10.21 -26.19
CA THR A 129 9.77 11.21 -25.13
C THR A 129 10.69 10.80 -23.99
N GLY A 130 10.93 9.50 -23.80
CA GLY A 130 11.58 8.95 -22.61
C GLY A 130 10.66 8.74 -21.41
N GLN A 131 9.35 9.01 -21.54
CA GLN A 131 8.38 8.84 -20.46
C GLN A 131 8.08 7.36 -20.18
N VAL A 132 7.93 7.02 -18.91
CA VAL A 132 7.53 5.69 -18.42
C VAL A 132 6.40 5.84 -17.41
N ASN A 133 5.18 5.44 -17.80
CA ASN A 133 3.99 5.56 -16.94
C ASN A 133 3.40 4.20 -16.62
N ASN A 134 2.70 4.09 -15.49
CA ASN A 134 1.90 2.92 -15.17
C ASN A 134 0.42 3.33 -15.22
N TRP A 135 -0.36 2.68 -16.07
CA TRP A 135 -1.78 2.93 -16.22
C TRP A 135 -2.60 1.85 -15.54
N THR A 136 -3.73 2.26 -14.96
CA THR A 136 -4.79 1.32 -14.59
C THR A 136 -5.33 0.62 -15.83
N ILE A 137 -5.93 -0.55 -15.64
CA ILE A 137 -6.57 -1.29 -16.74
C ILE A 137 -7.64 -0.43 -17.42
N GLU A 138 -8.41 0.33 -16.64
CA GLU A 138 -9.47 1.21 -17.13
C GLU A 138 -8.91 2.29 -18.06
N LYS A 139 -7.90 3.05 -17.58
CA LYS A 139 -7.23 4.08 -18.40
C LYS A 139 -6.65 3.49 -19.69
N PHE A 140 -6.06 2.29 -19.62
CA PHE A 140 -5.55 1.62 -20.81
C PHE A 140 -6.66 1.22 -21.79
N GLN A 141 -7.79 0.72 -21.30
CA GLN A 141 -8.93 0.36 -22.15
C GLN A 141 -9.51 1.58 -22.87
N ASP A 142 -9.62 2.71 -22.17
CA ASP A 142 -10.08 3.98 -22.76
C ASP A 142 -9.10 4.44 -23.86
N ARG A 143 -7.80 4.42 -23.59
CA ARG A 143 -6.77 4.77 -24.57
C ARG A 143 -6.74 3.81 -25.75
N LEU A 144 -6.96 2.51 -25.54
CA LEU A 144 -7.05 1.52 -26.61
C LEU A 144 -8.29 1.73 -27.49
N ALA A 145 -9.42 2.13 -26.91
CA ALA A 145 -10.60 2.50 -27.69
C ALA A 145 -10.30 3.68 -28.62
N MET A 146 -9.67 4.74 -28.08
CA MET A 146 -9.21 5.89 -28.89
C MET A 146 -8.22 5.47 -30.00
N MET A 147 -7.31 4.52 -29.72
CA MET A 147 -6.38 4.00 -30.75
C MET A 147 -7.12 3.30 -31.89
N ARG A 148 -8.16 2.53 -31.58
CA ARG A 148 -9.01 1.86 -32.58
C ARG A 148 -9.78 2.86 -33.43
N ASP A 149 -10.39 3.86 -32.79
CA ASP A 149 -11.15 4.91 -33.48
C ASP A 149 -10.25 5.70 -34.44
N ASN A 150 -9.06 6.07 -34.00
CA ASN A 150 -8.09 6.79 -34.83
C ASN A 150 -7.58 5.93 -36.00
N LEU A 151 -7.36 4.63 -35.78
CA LEU A 151 -6.97 3.71 -36.84
C LEU A 151 -8.07 3.60 -37.91
N GLN A 152 -9.33 3.44 -37.49
CA GLN A 152 -10.47 3.40 -38.39
C GLN A 152 -10.61 4.71 -39.19
N GLN A 153 -10.49 5.86 -38.52
CA GLN A 153 -10.57 7.15 -39.18
C GLN A 153 -9.47 7.34 -40.23
N TYR A 154 -8.27 6.82 -39.96
CA TYR A 154 -7.17 6.82 -40.92
C TYR A 154 -7.46 5.93 -42.13
N GLU A 155 -8.04 4.73 -41.93
CA GLU A 155 -8.45 3.84 -43.02
C GLU A 155 -9.50 4.49 -43.92
N GLU A 156 -10.43 5.25 -43.36
CA GLU A 156 -11.50 5.93 -44.09
C GLU A 156 -11.02 7.19 -44.83
N ASN A 157 -10.23 8.03 -44.16
CA ASN A 157 -9.94 9.40 -44.63
C ASN A 157 -8.49 9.63 -45.04
N GLN A 158 -7.59 8.65 -44.85
CA GLN A 158 -6.14 8.75 -45.09
C GLN A 158 -5.46 9.97 -44.44
N SER A 159 -6.05 10.50 -43.37
CA SER A 159 -5.53 11.65 -42.63
C SER A 159 -5.09 11.22 -41.23
N MET A 160 -3.92 11.71 -40.80
CA MET A 160 -3.38 11.52 -39.46
C MET A 160 -3.41 12.83 -38.62
N ASP A 161 -4.14 13.85 -39.07
CA ASP A 161 -4.28 15.09 -38.31
C ASP A 161 -5.20 14.87 -37.11
N ILE A 162 -4.59 14.42 -36.02
CA ILE A 162 -5.24 14.19 -34.73
C ILE A 162 -4.87 15.34 -33.81
N ALA A 163 -5.86 16.05 -33.26
CA ALA A 163 -5.61 17.09 -32.28
C ALA A 163 -4.92 16.47 -31.04
N PRO A 164 -3.99 17.17 -30.35
CA PRO A 164 -3.23 16.61 -29.23
C PRO A 164 -4.07 16.03 -28.09
N GLU A 165 -5.31 16.49 -27.93
CA GLU A 165 -6.30 16.02 -26.96
C GLU A 165 -6.99 14.71 -27.36
N HIS A 166 -7.02 14.40 -28.66
CA HIS A 166 -7.51 13.15 -29.23
C HIS A 166 -6.39 12.16 -29.57
N ASP A 167 -5.12 12.52 -29.34
CA ASP A 167 -3.98 11.61 -29.53
C ASP A 167 -3.87 10.66 -28.32
N PRO A 168 -4.16 9.35 -28.47
CA PRO A 168 -4.07 8.37 -27.38
C PRO A 168 -2.64 8.12 -26.92
N PHE A 169 -1.64 8.57 -27.69
CA PHE A 169 -0.22 8.42 -27.41
C PHE A 169 0.39 9.65 -26.74
N ASN A 170 -0.36 10.76 -26.66
CA ASN A 170 0.09 12.00 -26.06
C ASN A 170 -0.32 12.04 -24.58
N GLU A 171 0.67 12.04 -23.70
CA GLU A 171 0.49 12.14 -22.26
C GLU A 171 1.27 13.33 -21.70
N LYS A 172 0.59 14.18 -20.92
CA LYS A 172 1.23 15.30 -20.24
C LYS A 172 2.16 14.77 -19.16
N GLN A 173 3.32 15.40 -19.03
CA GLN A 173 4.24 15.07 -17.96
C GLN A 173 3.70 15.62 -16.64
N GLU A 174 3.24 14.72 -15.78
CA GLU A 174 2.76 15.04 -14.43
C GLU A 174 3.71 14.44 -13.39
N ALA A 175 3.62 14.93 -12.15
CA ALA A 175 4.33 14.32 -11.05
C ALA A 175 3.73 12.93 -10.77
N ILE A 176 4.56 11.91 -10.77
CA ILE A 176 4.16 10.53 -10.50
C ILE A 176 4.68 10.11 -9.13
N LEU A 177 4.02 9.12 -8.52
CA LEU A 177 4.51 8.48 -7.30
C LEU A 177 5.79 7.71 -7.62
N LEU A 178 6.92 8.18 -7.09
CA LEU A 178 8.22 7.55 -7.28
C LEU A 178 8.44 6.42 -6.29
N GLY A 179 7.94 6.59 -5.06
CA GLY A 179 7.99 5.58 -4.03
C GLY A 179 7.50 6.11 -2.69
N GLN A 180 7.63 5.25 -1.68
CA GLN A 180 7.18 5.52 -0.33
C GLN A 180 8.26 5.15 0.68
N ALA A 181 8.29 5.88 1.79
CA ALA A 181 9.10 5.57 2.97
C ALA A 181 8.18 5.47 4.20
N PHE A 182 8.57 4.64 5.17
CA PHE A 182 7.73 4.28 6.30
C PHE A 182 8.44 4.56 7.63
N TYR A 183 7.93 5.53 8.38
CA TYR A 183 8.48 5.95 9.67
C TYR A 183 7.66 5.35 10.82
N LEU A 184 8.27 4.54 11.70
CA LEU A 184 7.55 3.95 12.83
C LEU A 184 7.21 5.02 13.87
N LEU A 185 5.97 5.04 14.35
CA LEU A 185 5.50 6.05 15.30
C LEU A 185 5.77 5.71 16.77
N GLU A 186 6.27 4.50 17.04
CA GLU A 186 6.48 3.97 18.40
C GLU A 186 7.26 4.94 19.31
N GLY A 187 8.30 5.60 18.78
CA GLY A 187 9.08 6.59 19.53
C GLY A 187 8.24 7.79 20.02
N LEU A 188 7.29 8.25 19.20
CA LEU A 188 6.40 9.37 19.57
C LEU A 188 5.46 8.99 20.71
N ALA A 189 5.09 7.71 20.84
CA ALA A 189 4.28 7.22 21.96
C ALA A 189 4.99 7.37 23.33
N TYR A 190 6.31 7.53 23.33
CA TYR A 190 7.13 7.79 24.52
C TYR A 190 7.65 9.24 24.59
N LEU A 191 7.15 10.13 23.72
CA LEU A 191 7.70 11.46 23.50
C LEU A 191 9.22 11.45 23.24
N LEU A 192 9.71 10.46 22.49
CA LEU A 192 11.09 10.38 22.06
C LEU A 192 11.21 10.80 20.59
N ASP A 193 12.25 11.57 20.29
CA ASP A 193 12.64 11.82 18.91
C ASP A 193 13.43 10.62 18.36
N ASP A 194 13.25 10.33 17.06
CA ASP A 194 13.82 9.14 16.43
C ASP A 194 14.29 9.47 14.99
N PRO A 195 15.43 10.17 14.85
CA PRO A 195 15.93 10.57 13.55
C PRO A 195 16.27 9.34 12.69
N ARG A 196 15.54 9.16 11.59
CA ARG A 196 15.65 7.97 10.73
C ARG A 196 16.08 8.29 9.31
N LYS A 197 16.90 7.38 8.78
CA LYS A 197 17.17 7.23 7.35
C LYS A 197 16.46 5.98 6.84
N MET A 198 15.47 6.16 5.97
CA MET A 198 14.60 5.08 5.50
C MET A 198 14.72 4.89 3.99
N PRO A 199 14.69 3.65 3.49
CA PRO A 199 14.67 3.42 2.05
C PRO A 199 13.35 3.90 1.46
N ILE A 200 13.45 4.52 0.28
CA ILE A 200 12.28 4.84 -0.54
C ILE A 200 12.02 3.62 -1.43
N VAL A 201 10.89 2.97 -1.21
CA VAL A 201 10.47 1.78 -1.94
C VAL A 201 9.50 2.20 -3.04
N SER A 202 9.86 1.95 -4.30
CA SER A 202 8.99 2.21 -5.44
C SER A 202 7.88 1.16 -5.56
N PRO A 203 6.81 1.42 -6.34
CA PRO A 203 5.71 0.46 -6.56
C PRO A 203 6.11 -0.92 -7.10
N ASN A 204 7.31 -1.03 -7.70
CA ASN A 204 7.91 -2.28 -8.16
C ASN A 204 8.89 -2.91 -7.15
N ASN A 205 8.82 -2.49 -5.88
CA ASN A 205 9.65 -2.96 -4.76
C ASN A 205 11.16 -2.77 -4.95
N GLN A 206 11.56 -1.73 -5.68
CA GLN A 206 12.96 -1.33 -5.80
C GLN A 206 13.26 -0.21 -4.82
N ILE A 207 14.48 -0.19 -4.30
CA ILE A 207 14.96 0.95 -3.51
C ILE A 207 15.44 2.01 -4.49
N VAL A 208 14.79 3.17 -4.47
CA VAL A 208 15.03 4.26 -5.42
C VAL A 208 15.66 5.50 -4.79
N GLY A 209 15.96 5.44 -3.49
CA GLY A 209 16.60 6.48 -2.72
C GLY A 209 16.41 6.26 -1.23
N HIS A 210 16.75 7.28 -0.44
CA HIS A 210 16.54 7.30 1.00
C HIS A 210 15.94 8.63 1.43
N LEU A 211 14.99 8.56 2.36
CA LEU A 211 14.39 9.70 3.04
C LEU A 211 15.04 9.85 4.42
N HIS A 212 15.45 11.06 4.75
CA HIS A 212 15.93 11.44 6.08
C HIS A 212 14.86 12.33 6.73
N MET A 213 14.33 11.88 7.87
CA MET A 213 13.34 12.64 8.62
C MET A 213 13.38 12.30 10.10
N ASN A 214 12.77 13.15 10.90
CA ASN A 214 12.54 12.94 12.32
C ASN A 214 11.11 13.40 12.68
N ILE A 215 10.53 12.78 13.69
CA ILE A 215 9.35 13.28 14.37
C ILE A 215 9.79 13.66 15.77
N VAL A 216 9.71 14.96 16.07
CA VAL A 216 10.21 15.54 17.33
C VAL A 216 9.02 15.99 18.17
N PRO A 217 8.72 15.36 19.31
CA PRO A 217 7.71 15.87 20.22
C PRO A 217 8.11 17.25 20.72
N CYS A 218 7.13 18.12 20.92
CA CYS A 218 7.38 19.50 21.33
C CYS A 218 6.30 20.00 22.29
N LEU A 219 6.49 21.18 22.84
CA LEU A 219 5.49 21.92 23.61
C LEU A 219 4.55 22.70 22.66
N GLU A 220 3.50 23.30 23.21
CA GLU A 220 2.51 24.10 22.47
C GLU A 220 3.15 25.28 21.69
N ASP A 221 4.22 25.87 22.23
CA ASP A 221 4.98 26.95 21.59
C ASP A 221 5.98 26.46 20.52
N GLY A 222 6.06 25.14 20.31
CA GLY A 222 6.99 24.51 19.39
C GLY A 222 8.40 24.30 19.96
N ASN A 223 8.62 24.49 21.26
CA ASN A 223 9.89 24.15 21.90
C ASN A 223 10.07 22.63 21.99
N GLU A 224 11.26 22.16 21.61
CA GLU A 224 11.61 20.73 21.56
C GLU A 224 12.21 20.22 22.88
N ASP A 225 12.59 21.14 23.78
CA ASP A 225 13.13 20.82 25.11
C ASP A 225 11.98 20.51 26.08
N ILE A 226 11.47 19.28 26.03
CA ILE A 226 10.46 18.78 26.98
C ILE A 226 11.15 18.47 28.32
N PRO A 227 10.63 18.98 29.46
CA PRO A 227 11.17 18.65 30.78
C PRO A 227 11.13 17.15 31.06
N GLU A 228 12.17 16.60 31.70
CA GLU A 228 12.22 15.15 32.03
C GLU A 228 11.03 14.69 32.88
N ASP A 229 10.51 15.56 33.75
CA ASP A 229 9.35 15.29 34.60
C ASP A 229 8.01 15.19 33.81
N ASP A 230 7.98 15.72 32.59
CA ASP A 230 6.80 15.72 31.70
C ASP A 230 6.84 14.56 30.69
N LEU A 231 7.92 13.76 30.68
CA LEU A 231 8.02 12.58 29.81
C LEU A 231 7.18 11.42 30.39
N PRO A 232 6.41 10.70 29.53
CA PRO A 232 5.62 9.56 29.98
C PRO A 232 6.52 8.39 30.41
N GLU A 233 6.18 7.70 31.50
CA GLU A 233 6.85 6.44 31.85
C GLU A 233 6.36 5.29 30.96
N GLN A 234 5.07 5.34 30.61
CA GLN A 234 4.40 4.41 29.71
C GLN A 234 3.55 5.18 28.71
N PRO A 235 3.34 4.67 27.47
CA PRO A 235 2.55 5.38 26.47
C PRO A 235 1.14 5.72 26.94
N GLU A 236 0.56 4.90 27.83
CA GLU A 236 -0.74 5.10 28.45
C GLU A 236 -0.85 6.41 29.24
N ASP A 237 0.27 6.99 29.70
CA ASP A 237 0.31 8.26 30.41
C ASP A 237 -0.04 9.45 29.49
N LEU A 238 0.09 9.29 28.17
CA LEU A 238 -0.34 10.29 27.19
C LEU A 238 -1.86 10.37 27.05
N LYS A 239 -2.61 9.37 27.53
CA LYS A 239 -4.05 9.31 27.36
C LYS A 239 -4.74 10.52 27.98
N ASP A 240 -5.71 11.06 27.24
CA ASP A 240 -6.49 12.25 27.62
C ASP A 240 -5.64 13.54 27.77
N GLN A 241 -4.37 13.53 27.35
CA GLN A 241 -3.50 14.71 27.28
C GLN A 241 -3.43 15.27 25.85
N PRO A 242 -3.11 16.57 25.68
CA PRO A 242 -2.78 17.12 24.38
C PRO A 242 -1.41 16.62 23.90
N LEU A 243 -1.25 16.46 22.59
CA LEU A 243 0.01 16.03 21.98
C LEU A 243 0.43 17.02 20.90
N TYR A 244 1.66 17.53 21.02
CA TYR A 244 2.30 18.39 20.03
C TYR A 244 3.59 17.73 19.54
N PHE A 245 3.80 17.75 18.24
CA PHE A 245 5.03 17.22 17.64
C PHE A 245 5.29 17.85 16.28
N LYS A 246 6.55 17.81 15.86
CA LYS A 246 7.00 18.32 14.58
C LYS A 246 7.37 17.18 13.66
N VAL A 247 6.82 17.17 12.46
CA VAL A 247 7.32 16.33 11.38
C VAL A 247 8.39 17.11 10.63
N LYS A 248 9.63 16.63 10.71
CA LYS A 248 10.79 17.25 10.06
C LYS A 248 11.30 16.37 8.93
N ILE A 249 11.10 16.79 7.69
CA ILE A 249 11.68 16.10 6.52
C ILE A 249 12.93 16.88 6.09
N SER A 250 14.10 16.29 6.35
CA SER A 250 15.39 16.95 6.16
C SER A 250 15.86 16.84 4.71
N GLU A 251 16.12 15.63 4.23
CA GLU A 251 16.72 15.44 2.91
C GLU A 251 16.32 14.13 2.23
N LEU A 252 16.37 14.14 0.90
CA LEU A 252 16.32 12.95 0.06
C LEU A 252 17.72 12.66 -0.47
N THR A 253 18.21 11.43 -0.33
CA THR A 253 19.57 11.03 -0.77
C THR A 253 19.56 9.79 -1.65
N ASN A 254 20.59 9.62 -2.48
CA ASN A 254 20.77 8.48 -3.38
C ASN A 254 19.57 8.25 -4.31
N LEU A 255 18.93 9.33 -4.75
CA LEU A 255 17.81 9.27 -5.69
C LEU A 255 18.25 8.68 -7.04
N SER A 256 17.39 7.82 -7.60
CA SER A 256 17.62 7.20 -8.92
C SER A 256 17.82 8.26 -10.02
N GLU A 257 18.74 8.01 -10.95
CA GLU A 257 19.06 8.95 -12.04
C GLU A 257 17.90 9.24 -12.99
N ASN A 258 16.89 8.36 -12.99
CA ASN A 258 15.69 8.46 -13.80
C ASN A 258 14.68 9.46 -13.23
N PHE A 259 14.91 9.95 -12.01
CA PHE A 259 14.07 10.97 -11.40
C PHE A 259 14.43 12.35 -11.94
N GLY A 260 13.40 13.04 -12.41
CA GLY A 260 13.46 14.40 -12.92
C GLY A 260 13.33 15.42 -11.79
N SER A 261 12.84 16.60 -12.16
CA SER A 261 12.61 17.74 -11.27
C SER A 261 11.24 17.67 -10.57
N ASN A 262 10.92 18.69 -9.77
CA ASN A 262 9.62 18.87 -9.11
C ASN A 262 9.30 17.81 -8.06
N LEU A 263 10.31 17.49 -7.25
CA LEU A 263 10.18 16.53 -6.17
C LEU A 263 9.44 17.17 -5.00
N HIS A 264 8.47 16.45 -4.45
CA HIS A 264 7.79 16.83 -3.22
C HIS A 264 7.39 15.57 -2.45
N CYS A 265 7.23 15.74 -1.14
CA CYS A 265 6.74 14.70 -0.26
C CYS A 265 5.32 15.01 0.19
N GLU A 266 4.51 13.96 0.31
CA GLU A 266 3.16 14.03 0.87
C GLU A 266 3.03 12.98 1.97
N TYR A 267 2.39 13.33 3.08
CA TYR A 267 2.03 12.38 4.12
C TYR A 267 0.67 12.76 4.70
N LYS A 268 0.01 11.79 5.32
CA LYS A 268 -1.26 12.00 6.03
C LYS A 268 -1.11 11.37 7.40
N PHE A 269 -1.26 12.17 8.44
CA PHE A 269 -1.18 11.68 9.81
C PHE A 269 -2.58 11.27 10.26
N TYR A 270 -2.70 10.05 10.78
CA TYR A 270 -3.92 9.58 11.43
C TYR A 270 -5.21 9.83 10.62
N LEU A 271 -6.13 10.64 11.15
CA LEU A 271 -7.45 10.96 10.59
C LEU A 271 -7.50 12.31 9.85
N ASP A 272 -6.36 12.93 9.53
CA ASP A 272 -6.32 14.18 8.78
C ASP A 272 -7.09 14.07 7.46
N GLU A 273 -7.96 15.01 7.14
CA GLU A 273 -8.74 14.93 5.89
C GLU A 273 -7.84 15.08 4.66
N GLU A 274 -6.93 16.06 4.70
CA GLU A 274 -6.03 16.39 3.60
C GLU A 274 -4.57 15.99 3.91
N PRO A 275 -3.81 15.54 2.90
CA PRO A 275 -2.40 15.24 3.08
C PRO A 275 -1.58 16.54 3.27
N CYS A 276 -0.66 16.51 4.22
CA CYS A 276 0.40 17.51 4.35
C CYS A 276 1.37 17.37 3.16
N LYS A 277 1.73 18.50 2.54
CA LYS A 277 2.61 18.54 1.36
C LYS A 277 3.81 19.45 1.60
N THR A 278 4.99 18.99 1.19
CA THR A 278 6.19 19.83 1.18
C THR A 278 6.19 20.79 0.00
N ASN A 279 7.06 21.79 0.05
CA ASN A 279 7.36 22.61 -1.11
C ASN A 279 7.94 21.74 -2.25
N VAL A 280 7.63 22.14 -3.48
CA VAL A 280 8.14 21.47 -4.68
C VAL A 280 9.57 21.93 -4.93
N VAL A 281 10.51 20.99 -4.89
CA VAL A 281 11.91 21.24 -5.23
C VAL A 281 12.11 21.00 -6.73
N THR A 282 12.38 22.07 -7.47
CA THR A 282 12.60 22.03 -8.92
C THR A 282 14.01 21.58 -9.30
N GLU A 283 14.95 21.62 -8.36
CA GLU A 283 16.35 21.28 -8.61
C GLU A 283 16.55 19.78 -8.79
N LYS A 284 17.40 19.42 -9.74
CA LYS A 284 17.81 18.03 -9.96
C LYS A 284 19.13 17.77 -9.26
N ALA A 285 19.10 16.96 -8.22
CA ALA A 285 20.30 16.52 -7.52
C ALA A 285 20.11 15.10 -6.96
N SER A 286 21.21 14.37 -6.80
CA SER A 286 21.22 13.07 -6.11
C SER A 286 20.96 13.21 -4.60
N LYS A 287 21.15 14.42 -4.09
CA LYS A 287 20.84 14.86 -2.74
C LYS A 287 20.00 16.12 -2.81
N ILE A 288 18.84 16.13 -2.17
CA ILE A 288 17.92 17.27 -2.13
C ILE A 288 17.67 17.63 -0.68
N ASP A 289 17.92 18.89 -0.36
CA ASP A 289 17.51 19.46 0.91
C ASP A 289 16.04 19.89 0.80
N VAL A 290 15.20 19.26 1.62
CA VAL A 290 13.76 19.55 1.65
C VAL A 290 13.46 20.59 2.72
N ALA A 291 14.21 20.56 3.84
CA ALA A 291 14.09 21.46 4.98
C ALA A 291 12.63 21.77 5.37
N TYR A 292 11.78 20.75 5.42
CA TYR A 292 10.37 20.88 5.77
C TYR A 292 10.17 20.62 7.26
N GLU A 293 9.38 21.48 7.89
CA GLU A 293 8.97 21.38 9.29
C GLU A 293 7.51 21.78 9.41
N TYR A 294 6.72 20.96 10.09
CA TYR A 294 5.31 21.24 10.35
C TYR A 294 4.90 20.72 11.72
N ILE A 295 4.26 21.58 12.50
CA ILE A 295 3.79 21.28 13.86
C ILE A 295 2.38 20.70 13.77
N HIS A 296 2.23 19.49 14.29
CA HIS A 296 0.96 18.82 14.51
C HIS A 296 0.48 19.10 15.94
N HIS A 297 -0.83 19.28 16.08
CA HIS A 297 -1.50 19.47 17.36
C HIS A 297 -2.71 18.55 17.43
N ILE A 298 -2.81 17.82 18.53
CA ILE A 298 -3.93 16.95 18.85
C ILE A 298 -4.44 17.34 20.24
N ASP A 299 -5.71 17.74 20.30
CA ASP A 299 -6.32 18.22 21.54
C ASP A 299 -6.33 17.16 22.66
N CYS A 300 -6.51 15.90 22.29
CA CYS A 300 -6.67 14.79 23.23
C CYS A 300 -6.26 13.46 22.61
N VAL A 301 -5.32 12.77 23.26
CA VAL A 301 -4.90 11.43 22.86
C VAL A 301 -5.91 10.38 23.33
N THR A 302 -6.58 9.76 22.36
CA THR A 302 -7.53 8.66 22.59
C THR A 302 -6.84 7.30 22.62
N ASP A 303 -7.50 6.27 23.17
CA ASP A 303 -7.00 4.88 23.11
C ASP A 303 -6.67 4.41 21.68
N TYR A 304 -7.46 4.87 20.71
CA TYR A 304 -7.28 4.55 19.30
C TYR A 304 -6.05 5.23 18.70
N LEU A 305 -5.79 6.48 19.08
CA LEU A 305 -4.60 7.20 18.65
C LEU A 305 -3.36 6.62 19.33
N LEU A 306 -3.44 6.30 20.62
CA LEU A 306 -2.31 5.72 21.34
C LEU A 306 -1.87 4.40 20.69
N LYS A 307 -2.83 3.53 20.36
CA LYS A 307 -2.54 2.29 19.63
C LYS A 307 -1.95 2.56 18.24
N TYR A 308 -2.45 3.57 17.53
CA TYR A 308 -1.87 4.00 16.25
C TYR A 308 -0.41 4.44 16.43
N LEU A 309 -0.09 5.23 17.46
CA LEU A 309 1.30 5.62 17.73
C LEU A 309 2.19 4.41 18.04
N GLN A 310 1.70 3.42 18.78
CA GLN A 310 2.49 2.23 19.16
C GLN A 310 2.72 1.26 18.00
N ASP A 311 1.68 0.95 17.22
CA ASP A 311 1.70 -0.16 16.26
C ASP A 311 1.96 0.30 14.82
N GLU A 312 1.65 1.56 14.49
CA GLU A 312 1.61 2.04 13.11
C GLU A 312 2.85 2.81 12.67
N LYS A 313 2.85 3.11 11.37
CA LYS A 313 3.87 3.88 10.70
C LYS A 313 3.26 5.04 9.93
N LEU A 314 3.94 6.18 9.97
CA LEU A 314 3.66 7.27 9.06
C LEU A 314 4.21 6.91 7.68
N THR A 315 3.36 7.02 6.65
CA THR A 315 3.75 6.76 5.26
C THR A 315 4.02 8.08 4.54
N ILE A 316 5.24 8.24 4.05
CA ILE A 316 5.68 9.41 3.30
C ILE A 316 5.76 9.00 1.85
N LYS A 317 4.95 9.63 1.00
CA LYS A 317 4.94 9.46 -0.45
C LYS A 317 5.87 10.48 -1.08
N ILE A 318 6.73 10.03 -1.99
CA ILE A 318 7.63 10.89 -2.74
C ILE A 318 7.13 10.95 -4.17
N PHE A 319 6.79 12.14 -4.62
CA PHE A 319 6.34 12.42 -5.97
C PHE A 319 7.39 13.22 -6.73
N GLY A 320 7.48 13.02 -8.04
CA GLY A 320 8.34 13.82 -8.90
C GLY A 320 8.07 13.58 -10.37
N THR A 321 8.67 14.39 -11.23
CA THR A 321 8.61 14.16 -12.67
C THR A 321 9.71 13.20 -13.12
N GLN A 322 9.59 12.67 -14.33
CA GLN A 322 10.59 11.79 -14.92
C GLN A 322 11.62 12.57 -15.73
N ASP A 323 12.87 12.15 -15.72
CA ASP A 323 13.88 12.78 -16.58
C ASP A 323 13.79 12.25 -18.01
N LEU A 324 13.39 13.12 -18.93
CA LEU A 324 13.16 12.81 -20.34
C LEU A 324 14.47 12.82 -21.12
N LYS A 325 15.39 11.92 -20.77
CA LYS A 325 16.58 11.69 -21.62
C LYS A 325 16.12 10.97 -22.89
N LYS A 326 16.08 11.68 -24.02
CA LYS A 326 15.86 11.08 -25.35
C LYS A 326 16.86 9.93 -25.54
N GLN A 327 16.39 8.68 -25.55
CA GLN A 327 17.22 7.59 -26.02
C GLN A 327 17.43 7.79 -27.52
N GLY A 328 18.67 8.07 -27.92
CA GLY A 328 19.00 8.43 -29.30
C GLY A 328 18.57 7.34 -30.28
N LYS A 329 17.63 7.64 -31.17
CA LYS A 329 17.26 6.75 -32.26
C LYS A 329 18.39 6.65 -33.28
N ALA A 330 18.80 5.42 -33.60
CA ALA A 330 19.39 5.14 -34.91
C ALA A 330 18.33 5.51 -35.98
N LYS A 331 18.68 6.40 -36.91
CA LYS A 331 17.81 6.82 -38.01
C LYS A 331 17.38 5.59 -38.82
N VAL A 332 16.17 5.10 -38.60
CA VAL A 332 15.48 4.25 -39.58
C VAL A 332 14.90 5.19 -40.62
N VAL A 333 15.59 5.30 -41.76
CA VAL A 333 15.10 6.03 -42.93
C VAL A 333 13.92 5.24 -43.49
N ALA A 334 12.70 5.59 -43.07
CA ALA A 334 11.48 5.06 -43.66
C ALA A 334 11.33 5.63 -45.09
N LYS A 335 11.52 4.78 -46.09
CA LYS A 335 11.16 5.07 -47.48
C LYS A 335 9.63 5.04 -47.56
N ALA A 336 9.02 6.14 -47.96
CA ALA A 336 7.58 6.21 -48.23
C ALA A 336 7.18 5.10 -49.24
N PRO A 337 6.04 4.41 -49.04
CA PRO A 337 5.53 3.46 -50.02
C PRO A 337 5.16 4.23 -51.30
N ALA A 338 5.67 3.74 -52.43
CA ALA A 338 5.52 4.36 -53.73
C ALA A 338 4.03 4.43 -54.13
N GLN A 339 3.60 5.64 -54.52
CA GLN A 339 2.32 5.86 -55.19
C GLN A 339 2.30 5.07 -56.50
N ALA A 340 1.44 4.04 -56.58
CA ALA A 340 1.14 3.39 -57.85
C ALA A 340 0.22 4.31 -58.66
N ALA A 341 0.76 4.93 -59.70
CA ALA A 341 0.00 5.73 -60.64
C ALA A 341 -1.04 4.87 -61.39
N PRO A 342 -2.23 5.43 -61.70
CA PRO A 342 -3.25 4.71 -62.47
C PRO A 342 -2.79 4.57 -63.93
N LYS A 343 -2.78 3.33 -64.43
CA LYS A 343 -2.60 3.07 -65.86
C LYS A 343 -3.86 3.52 -66.60
N GLN A 344 -3.67 4.38 -67.60
CA GLN A 344 -4.67 4.72 -68.62
C GLN A 344 -4.93 3.53 -69.55
#